data_AF-A0A7R9FLN2-F1
#
_entry.id   AF-A0A7R9FLN2-F1
#
_cell.length_a   1.000
_cell.length_b   1.000
_cell.length_c   1.000
_cell.angle_alpha   90.00
_cell.angle_beta   90.00
_cell.angle_gamma   90.00
#
_symmetry.space_group_name_H-M   'P 1'
#
loop_
_entity.id
_entity.type
_entity.pdbx_description
1 polymer ?
#
loop_
_entity_poly.entity_id
_entity_poly.type
_entity_poly.pdbx_seq_one_letter_code
_entity_poly.pdbx_strand_id
1 'polypeptide(L)'
;MFWKFNHPSSPHIETLLNKDDVTLQELMEEDDIIQECKVQNKKLIDYLIRADVMEELVMLTTLEPPEDVEERLRYKYPNIACELMTCDVPAINERLARDEALLGKLYAFLDSDKPLNPLLASFFSKTIGVLVARRSEQVLEFLKSKENFGQLLLKHLGTSAIMDLIFKLVTQVEGTDMRQNILNWLNSQHVVQALVGLLDPSVDSERQSNAAHLLCDIIQNCRENQNTSSERSEPDIILTTIESPETVTLLLDHILSGTEKSETSIVGGISVLLALLDFSKPNMPSSDMNIYGGNSSGSGQSDDTSGENEHPAQVVLHTTMAILPRLKDFHQLLLDPPRVWHYL
;
A
#
# COMPACT_ATOMS: atom_id res chain seq x y z
N MET A 1 -17.14 22.34 -29.18
CA MET A 1 -17.22 23.60 -28.41
C MET A 1 -17.00 23.26 -26.95
N PHE A 2 -15.85 23.65 -26.40
CA PHE A 2 -15.52 23.51 -24.99
C PHE A 2 -16.35 24.52 -24.20
N TRP A 3 -17.33 24.05 -23.43
CA TRP A 3 -17.96 24.87 -22.40
C TRP A 3 -16.95 24.99 -21.26
N LYS A 4 -16.18 26.09 -21.26
CA LYS A 4 -15.51 26.54 -20.04
C LYS A 4 -16.62 27.03 -19.11
N PHE A 5 -17.06 26.17 -18.21
CA PHE A 5 -17.82 26.61 -17.04
C PHE A 5 -16.88 27.48 -16.21
N ASN A 6 -16.88 28.79 -16.45
CA ASN A 6 -16.52 29.74 -15.41
C ASN A 6 -17.60 29.59 -14.35
N HIS A 7 -17.40 28.69 -13.39
CA HIS A 7 -18.19 28.69 -12.17
C HIS A 7 -17.90 30.03 -11.48
N PRO A 8 -18.92 30.88 -11.27
CA PRO A 8 -18.74 32.06 -10.44
C PRO A 8 -18.29 31.59 -9.07
N SER A 9 -17.18 32.15 -8.59
CA SER A 9 -16.69 31.99 -7.22
C SER A 9 -17.84 32.21 -6.23
N SER A 10 -17.98 31.30 -5.26
CA SER A 10 -19.03 31.41 -4.24
C SER A 10 -18.92 32.76 -3.51
N PRO A 11 -19.95 33.63 -3.60
CA PRO A 11 -19.88 34.98 -3.02
C PRO A 11 -19.71 34.96 -1.50
N HIS A 12 -20.08 33.85 -0.84
CA HIS A 12 -19.91 33.70 0.59
C HIS A 12 -18.44 33.50 0.98
N ILE A 13 -17.73 32.60 0.29
CA ILE A 13 -16.30 32.36 0.51
C ILE A 13 -15.49 33.64 0.26
N GLU A 14 -15.82 34.40 -0.78
CA GLU A 14 -15.15 35.70 -1.01
C GLU A 14 -15.41 36.69 0.11
N THR A 15 -16.63 36.73 0.64
CA THR A 15 -17.01 37.62 1.74
C THR A 15 -16.25 37.26 3.01
N LEU A 16 -16.13 35.96 3.33
CA LEU A 16 -15.35 35.48 4.47
C LEU A 16 -13.86 35.81 4.31
N LEU A 17 -13.27 35.54 3.15
CA LEU A 17 -11.86 35.81 2.87
C LEU A 17 -11.48 37.30 2.84
N ASN A 18 -12.47 38.20 2.79
CA ASN A 18 -12.25 39.64 2.92
C ASN A 18 -12.29 40.14 4.37
N LYS A 19 -12.65 39.29 5.35
CA LYS A 19 -12.55 39.61 6.78
C LYS A 19 -11.10 39.44 7.25
N ASP A 20 -10.64 40.32 8.13
CA ASP A 20 -9.27 40.28 8.65
C ASP A 20 -9.02 39.12 9.64
N ASP A 21 -10.07 38.61 10.28
CA ASP A 21 -10.04 37.62 11.37
C ASP A 21 -10.67 36.26 10.99
N VAL A 22 -10.80 35.98 9.68
CA VAL A 22 -11.41 34.74 9.20
C VAL A 22 -10.63 33.49 9.65
N THR A 23 -11.35 32.56 10.24
CA THR A 23 -10.82 31.28 10.72
C THR A 23 -10.96 30.17 9.67
N LEU A 24 -10.12 29.15 9.77
CA LEU A 24 -10.24 27.96 8.91
C LEU A 24 -11.59 27.28 9.15
N GLN A 25 -12.04 27.20 10.40
CA GLN A 25 -13.33 26.61 10.75
C GLN A 25 -14.51 27.32 10.06
N GLU A 26 -14.53 28.66 10.04
CA GLU A 26 -15.58 29.41 9.32
C GLU A 26 -15.59 29.08 7.83
N LEU A 27 -14.43 28.92 7.19
CA LEU A 27 -14.36 28.53 5.78
C LEU A 27 -14.81 27.08 5.57
N MET A 28 -14.47 26.16 6.47
CA MET A 28 -14.85 24.74 6.39
C MET A 28 -16.33 24.49 6.64
N GLU A 29 -17.07 25.45 7.19
CA GLU A 29 -18.52 25.41 7.27
C GLU A 29 -19.21 25.68 5.93
N GLU A 30 -18.50 26.25 4.95
CA GLU A 30 -19.05 26.53 3.63
C GLU A 30 -19.14 25.28 2.76
N ASP A 31 -20.34 24.98 2.26
CA ASP A 31 -20.61 23.82 1.41
C ASP A 31 -19.74 23.80 0.13
N ASP A 32 -19.37 24.98 -0.38
CA ASP A 32 -18.63 25.15 -1.63
C ASP A 32 -17.10 25.10 -1.45
N ILE A 33 -16.54 25.01 -0.22
CA ILE A 33 -15.09 25.16 0.01
C ILE A 33 -14.24 24.19 -0.80
N ILE A 34 -14.64 22.91 -0.86
CA ILE A 34 -13.93 21.88 -1.62
C ILE A 34 -14.00 22.19 -3.12
N GLN A 35 -15.15 22.68 -3.59
CA GLN A 35 -15.33 23.00 -5.00
C GLN A 35 -14.52 24.24 -5.40
N GLU A 36 -14.53 25.30 -4.59
CA GLU A 36 -13.71 26.50 -4.77
C GLU A 36 -12.21 26.17 -4.75
N CYS A 37 -11.80 25.23 -3.89
CA CYS A 37 -10.43 24.73 -3.87
C CYS A 37 -10.09 24.01 -5.18
N LYS A 38 -10.98 23.11 -5.67
CA LYS A 38 -10.79 22.38 -6.94
C LYS A 38 -10.72 23.28 -8.17
N VAL A 39 -11.51 24.36 -8.21
CA VAL A 39 -11.43 25.37 -9.28
C VAL A 39 -10.29 26.38 -9.07
N GLN A 40 -9.45 26.16 -8.05
CA GLN A 40 -8.25 26.96 -7.74
C GLN A 40 -8.57 28.44 -7.51
N ASN A 41 -9.60 28.72 -6.70
CA ASN A 41 -9.90 30.09 -6.28
C ASN A 41 -8.66 30.70 -5.61
N LYS A 42 -8.06 31.70 -6.26
CA LYS A 42 -6.77 32.25 -5.86
C LYS A 42 -6.74 32.72 -4.39
N LYS A 43 -7.78 33.43 -3.93
CA LYS A 43 -7.82 33.92 -2.54
C LYS A 43 -7.88 32.77 -1.54
N LEU A 44 -8.66 31.73 -1.86
CA LEU A 44 -8.77 30.54 -1.01
C LEU A 44 -7.44 29.79 -1.00
N ILE A 45 -6.81 29.58 -2.15
CA ILE A 45 -5.50 28.91 -2.22
C ILE A 45 -4.44 29.69 -1.45
N ASP A 46 -4.35 31.01 -1.65
CA ASP A 46 -3.42 31.88 -0.93
C ASP A 46 -3.63 31.81 0.59
N TYR A 47 -4.88 31.65 1.05
CA TYR A 47 -5.20 31.43 2.46
C TYR A 47 -4.79 30.03 2.93
N LEU A 48 -5.18 28.98 2.20
CA LEU A 48 -4.93 27.59 2.58
C LEU A 48 -3.44 27.25 2.69
N ILE A 49 -2.59 27.84 1.83
CA ILE A 49 -1.14 27.56 1.84
C ILE A 49 -0.36 28.31 2.95
N ARG A 50 -1.04 29.17 3.73
CA ARG A 50 -0.41 29.82 4.89
C ARG A 50 0.08 28.77 5.89
N ALA A 51 1.19 29.07 6.57
CA ALA A 51 1.85 28.10 7.44
C ALA A 51 0.97 27.61 8.59
N ASP A 52 0.26 28.52 9.24
CA ASP A 52 -0.68 28.24 10.33
C ASP A 52 -1.88 27.41 9.87
N VAL A 53 -2.46 27.76 8.72
CA VAL A 53 -3.62 27.05 8.15
C VAL A 53 -3.25 25.64 7.69
N MET A 54 -2.11 25.48 7.01
CA MET A 54 -1.61 24.17 6.61
C MET A 54 -1.31 23.27 7.80
N GLU A 55 -0.73 23.84 8.87
CA GLU A 55 -0.48 23.11 10.11
C GLU A 55 -1.80 22.64 10.73
N GLU A 56 -2.80 23.52 10.82
CA GLU A 56 -4.13 23.17 11.32
C GLU A 56 -4.80 22.05 10.50
N LEU A 57 -4.74 22.11 9.17
CA LEU A 57 -5.25 21.06 8.27
C LEU A 57 -4.57 19.71 8.50
N VAL A 58 -3.24 19.68 8.65
CA VAL A 58 -2.51 18.43 8.94
C VAL A 58 -2.92 17.89 10.30
N MET A 59 -3.02 18.75 11.32
CA MET A 59 -3.41 18.34 12.67
C MET A 59 -4.83 17.77 12.73
N LEU A 60 -5.79 18.36 12.01
CA LEU A 60 -7.15 17.84 11.89
C LEU A 60 -7.21 16.41 11.31
N THR A 61 -6.24 16.01 10.49
CA THR A 61 -6.20 14.66 9.89
C THR A 61 -5.35 13.65 10.66
N THR A 62 -4.57 14.09 11.64
CA THR A 62 -3.59 13.26 12.35
C THR A 62 -3.84 13.15 13.84
N LEU A 63 -4.60 14.07 14.44
CA LEU A 63 -4.98 14.01 15.84
C LEU A 63 -6.41 13.51 16.00
N GLU A 64 -6.63 12.71 17.04
CA GLU A 64 -7.97 12.35 17.43
C GLU A 64 -8.75 13.58 17.93
N PRO A 65 -9.92 13.85 17.34
CA PRO A 65 -10.79 14.91 17.82
C PRO A 65 -11.30 14.57 19.24
N PRO A 66 -11.54 15.60 20.09
CA PRO A 66 -11.98 15.39 21.46
C PRO A 66 -13.25 14.53 21.60
N GLU A 67 -13.29 13.68 22.62
CA GLU A 67 -14.39 12.74 22.86
C GLU A 67 -15.72 13.42 23.26
N ASP A 68 -15.68 14.68 23.68
CA ASP A 68 -16.84 15.48 24.07
C ASP A 68 -17.58 16.08 22.86
N VAL A 69 -17.00 16.03 21.66
CA VAL A 69 -17.66 16.44 20.42
C VAL A 69 -18.62 15.34 19.94
N GLU A 70 -19.84 15.71 19.54
CA GLU A 70 -20.83 14.78 18.97
C GLU A 70 -20.22 13.94 17.84
N GLU A 71 -20.36 12.61 17.90
CA GLU A 71 -19.70 11.66 16.99
C GLU A 71 -19.90 11.98 15.51
N ARG A 72 -21.09 12.47 15.13
CA ARG A 72 -21.40 12.89 13.74
C ARG A 72 -20.60 14.11 13.29
N LEU A 73 -20.30 15.02 14.19
CA LEU A 73 -19.54 16.25 13.91
C LEU A 73 -18.04 16.04 14.14
N ARG A 74 -17.69 15.07 14.97
CA ARG A 74 -16.32 14.73 15.38
C ARG A 74 -15.37 14.56 14.19
N TYR A 75 -15.87 14.00 13.09
CA TYR A 75 -15.07 13.76 11.88
C TYR A 75 -15.45 14.63 10.67
N LYS A 76 -16.34 15.62 10.84
CA LYS A 76 -16.70 16.56 9.77
C LYS A 76 -15.47 17.33 9.29
N TYR A 77 -14.78 18.02 10.20
CA TYR A 77 -13.61 18.82 9.85
C TYR A 77 -12.40 17.98 9.41
N PRO A 78 -12.03 16.87 10.10
CA PRO A 78 -11.01 15.96 9.60
C PRO A 78 -11.24 15.50 8.15
N ASN A 79 -12.49 15.19 7.78
CA ASN A 79 -12.84 14.79 6.42
C ASN A 79 -12.61 15.93 5.41
N ILE A 80 -13.13 17.13 5.68
CA ILE A 80 -12.94 18.29 4.81
C ILE A 80 -11.45 18.66 4.69
N ALA A 81 -10.70 18.62 5.79
CA ALA A 81 -9.27 18.89 5.80
C ALA A 81 -8.50 17.89 4.91
N CYS A 82 -8.83 16.60 5.03
CA CYS A 82 -8.25 15.58 4.15
C CYS A 82 -8.61 15.83 2.68
N GLU A 83 -9.86 16.17 2.37
CA GLU A 83 -10.28 16.49 1.00
C GLU A 83 -9.51 17.69 0.45
N LEU A 84 -9.35 18.78 1.21
CA LEU A 84 -8.60 19.97 0.80
C LEU A 84 -7.12 19.66 0.54
N MET A 85 -6.47 18.92 1.44
CA MET A 85 -5.05 18.56 1.30
C MET A 85 -4.80 17.57 0.14
N THR A 86 -5.77 16.71 -0.15
CA THR A 86 -5.66 15.69 -1.21
C THR A 86 -6.25 16.13 -2.54
N CYS A 87 -6.81 17.36 -2.61
CA CYS A 87 -7.24 17.95 -3.86
C CYS A 87 -6.08 18.06 -4.86
N ASP A 88 -6.41 17.98 -6.14
CA ASP A 88 -5.47 18.14 -7.24
C ASP A 88 -5.12 19.61 -7.52
N VAL A 89 -4.58 20.26 -6.50
CA VAL A 89 -4.18 21.67 -6.52
C VAL A 89 -2.67 21.77 -6.33
N PRO A 90 -1.89 22.09 -7.38
CA PRO A 90 -0.43 22.07 -7.31
C PRO A 90 0.17 22.88 -6.15
N ALA A 91 -0.37 24.06 -5.86
CA ALA A 91 0.13 24.93 -4.79
C ALA A 91 0.03 24.31 -3.38
N ILE A 92 -1.08 23.63 -3.05
CA ILE A 92 -1.25 22.94 -1.77
C ILE A 92 -0.27 21.77 -1.66
N ASN A 93 -0.11 21.01 -2.75
CA ASN A 93 0.80 19.87 -2.77
C ASN A 93 2.26 20.27 -2.64
N GLU A 94 2.67 21.31 -3.37
CA GLU A 94 4.02 21.87 -3.29
C GLU A 94 4.30 22.40 -1.88
N ARG A 95 3.30 23.01 -1.24
CA ARG A 95 3.41 23.48 0.14
C ARG A 95 3.59 22.33 1.13
N LEU A 96 2.78 21.26 1.05
CA LEU A 96 2.92 20.06 1.88
C LEU A 96 4.26 19.36 1.66
N ALA A 97 4.66 19.20 0.41
CA ALA A 97 5.84 18.45 0.02
C ALA A 97 7.16 19.11 0.43
N ARG A 98 7.20 20.46 0.51
CA ARG A 98 8.42 21.21 0.84
C ARG A 98 8.57 21.56 2.31
N ASP A 99 7.52 21.40 3.11
CA ASP A 99 7.54 21.76 4.51
C ASP A 99 7.82 20.53 5.37
N GLU A 100 9.09 20.32 5.71
CA GLU A 100 9.52 19.20 6.56
C GLU A 100 8.83 19.17 7.93
N ALA A 101 8.37 20.32 8.45
CA ALA A 101 7.65 20.36 9.72
C ALA A 101 6.23 19.80 9.57
N LEU A 102 5.57 20.02 8.42
CA LEU A 102 4.28 19.40 8.10
C LEU A 102 4.43 17.90 7.83
N LEU A 103 5.44 17.51 7.04
CA LEU A 103 5.76 16.10 6.82
C LEU A 103 6.12 15.39 8.13
N GLY A 104 6.83 16.07 9.04
CA GLY A 104 7.12 15.61 10.39
C GLY A 104 5.87 15.30 11.20
N LYS A 105 4.84 16.14 11.13
CA LYS A 105 3.55 15.91 11.81
C LYS A 105 2.78 14.75 11.20
N LEU A 106 2.72 14.67 9.87
CA LEU A 106 2.14 13.51 9.18
C LEU A 106 2.83 12.21 9.59
N TYR A 107 4.17 12.22 9.60
CA TYR A 107 4.96 11.06 10.01
C TYR A 107 4.71 10.65 11.47
N ALA A 108 4.63 11.63 12.39
CA ALA A 108 4.41 11.39 13.82
C ALA A 108 3.08 10.67 14.12
N PHE A 109 2.11 10.72 13.19
CA PHE A 109 0.88 9.91 13.30
C PHE A 109 1.19 8.41 13.46
N LEU A 110 2.23 7.91 12.80
CA LEU A 110 2.64 6.51 12.90
C LEU A 110 3.31 6.17 14.24
N ASP A 111 3.79 7.14 15.00
CA ASP A 111 4.36 6.90 16.32
C ASP A 111 3.29 6.58 17.37
N SER A 112 2.02 6.92 17.09
CA SER A 112 0.86 6.61 17.93
C SER A 112 0.78 5.14 18.33
N ASP A 113 0.18 4.87 19.49
CA ASP A 113 -0.07 3.50 19.95
C ASP A 113 -1.10 2.80 19.06
N LYS A 114 -1.04 1.46 19.07
CA LYS A 114 -2.01 0.63 18.33
C LYS A 114 -3.30 0.50 19.16
N PRO A 115 -4.46 0.33 18.51
CA PRO A 115 -4.69 0.47 17.07
C PRO A 115 -4.80 1.95 16.66
N LEU A 116 -4.47 2.27 15.41
CA LEU A 116 -4.79 3.58 14.84
C LEU A 116 -6.29 3.71 14.63
N ASN A 117 -6.81 4.92 14.78
CA ASN A 117 -8.14 5.27 14.32
C ASN A 117 -8.29 4.97 12.81
N PRO A 118 -9.22 4.08 12.39
CA PRO A 118 -9.31 3.66 10.99
C PRO A 118 -9.57 4.82 10.02
N LEU A 119 -10.34 5.83 10.45
CA LEU A 119 -10.68 6.97 9.60
C LEU A 119 -9.48 7.91 9.45
N LEU A 120 -8.79 8.25 10.54
CA LEU A 120 -7.56 9.06 10.45
C LEU A 120 -6.46 8.31 9.68
N ALA A 121 -6.34 7.00 9.85
CA ALA A 121 -5.43 6.18 9.06
C ALA A 121 -5.75 6.23 7.57
N SER A 122 -7.04 6.30 7.19
CA SER A 122 -7.45 6.50 5.81
C SER A 122 -7.06 7.88 5.28
N PHE A 123 -7.14 8.94 6.10
CA PHE A 123 -6.71 10.28 5.71
C PHE A 123 -5.19 10.37 5.55
N PHE A 124 -4.44 9.80 6.50
CA PHE A 124 -2.99 9.67 6.41
C PHE A 124 -2.56 8.91 5.15
N SER A 125 -3.14 7.73 4.93
CA SER A 125 -2.86 6.88 3.76
C SER A 125 -3.14 7.61 2.45
N LYS A 126 -4.31 8.27 2.36
CA LYS A 126 -4.67 9.07 1.18
C LYS A 126 -3.69 10.22 0.95
N THR A 127 -3.29 10.93 2.01
CA THR A 127 -2.37 12.08 1.92
C THR A 127 -0.99 11.65 1.47
N ILE A 128 -0.38 10.64 2.12
CA ILE A 128 0.94 10.12 1.71
C ILE A 128 0.88 9.51 0.31
N GLY A 129 -0.17 8.75 0.00
CA GLY A 129 -0.35 8.15 -1.33
C GLY A 129 -0.37 9.21 -2.44
N VAL A 130 -1.10 10.31 -2.23
CA VAL A 130 -1.15 11.43 -3.18
C VAL A 130 0.22 12.13 -3.32
N LEU A 131 0.92 12.38 -2.22
CA LEU A 131 2.23 13.04 -2.24
C LEU A 131 3.29 12.19 -2.96
N VAL A 132 3.26 10.88 -2.77
CA VAL A 132 4.16 9.94 -3.44
C VAL A 132 3.80 9.79 -4.92
N ALA A 133 2.51 9.62 -5.26
CA ALA A 133 2.05 9.51 -6.65
C ALA A 133 2.42 10.74 -7.50
N ARG A 134 2.48 11.92 -6.88
CA ARG A 134 2.88 13.18 -7.53
C ARG A 134 4.39 13.35 -7.72
N ARG A 135 5.19 12.31 -7.42
CA ARG A 135 6.64 12.25 -7.65
C ARG A 135 7.41 13.39 -7.00
N SER A 136 6.99 13.81 -5.81
CA SER A 136 7.79 14.77 -5.07
C SER A 136 9.05 14.08 -4.55
N GLU A 137 10.19 14.38 -5.19
CA GLU A 137 11.51 13.97 -4.73
C GLU A 137 11.74 14.35 -3.26
N GLN A 138 11.26 15.54 -2.86
CA GLN A 138 11.38 16.04 -1.48
C GLN A 138 10.65 15.13 -0.48
N VAL A 139 9.43 14.67 -0.80
CA VAL A 139 8.68 13.75 0.05
C VAL A 139 9.43 12.42 0.18
N LEU A 140 9.97 11.90 -0.92
CA LEU A 140 10.73 10.66 -0.88
C LEU A 140 12.02 10.80 -0.06
N GLU A 141 12.76 11.88 -0.24
CA GLU A 141 13.96 12.18 0.55
C GLU A 141 13.63 12.30 2.04
N PHE A 142 12.54 12.99 2.38
CA PHE A 142 12.05 13.07 3.75
C PHE A 142 11.73 11.69 4.31
N LEU A 143 10.96 10.86 3.61
CA LEU A 143 10.62 9.51 4.07
C LEU A 143 11.87 8.63 4.25
N LYS A 144 12.84 8.74 3.32
CA LYS A 144 14.12 8.03 3.39
C LYS A 144 15.00 8.46 4.54
N SER A 145 14.89 9.72 4.98
CA SER A 145 15.57 10.20 6.17
C SER A 145 15.06 9.55 7.46
N LYS A 146 13.90 8.89 7.42
CA LYS A 146 13.28 8.19 8.55
C LYS A 146 13.61 6.70 8.49
N GLU A 147 14.68 6.30 9.16
CA GLU A 147 15.19 4.92 9.18
C GLU A 147 14.17 3.88 9.66
N ASN A 148 13.14 4.27 10.43
CA ASN A 148 12.13 3.38 10.98
C ASN A 148 10.76 3.44 10.27
N PHE A 149 10.65 4.13 9.13
CA PHE A 149 9.35 4.31 8.45
C PHE A 149 8.69 2.98 8.07
N GLY A 150 9.45 2.05 7.50
CA GLY A 150 8.92 0.73 7.13
C GLY A 150 8.41 -0.05 8.35
N GLN A 151 9.18 -0.06 9.44
CA GLN A 151 8.81 -0.74 10.68
C GLN A 151 7.59 -0.09 11.35
N LEU A 152 7.42 1.22 11.25
CA LEU A 152 6.24 1.93 11.71
C LEU A 152 4.98 1.63 10.88
N LEU A 153 5.09 1.49 9.56
CA LEU A 153 3.97 1.01 8.74
C LEU A 153 3.58 -0.42 9.16
N LEU A 154 4.57 -1.30 9.37
CA LEU A 154 4.34 -2.68 9.78
C LEU A 154 3.82 -2.79 11.22
N LYS A 155 4.17 -1.85 12.11
CA LYS A 155 3.57 -1.70 13.46
C LYS A 155 2.04 -1.64 13.32
N HIS A 156 1.54 -0.90 12.34
CA HIS A 156 0.11 -0.62 12.14
C HIS A 156 -0.57 -1.44 11.04
N LEU A 157 0.04 -2.54 10.60
CA LEU A 157 -0.50 -3.37 9.52
C LEU A 157 -1.90 -3.96 9.81
N GLY A 158 -2.35 -3.97 11.06
CA GLY A 158 -3.71 -4.37 11.42
C GLY A 158 -4.76 -3.42 10.83
N THR A 159 -4.41 -2.15 10.60
CA THR A 159 -5.33 -1.17 10.02
C THR A 159 -5.30 -1.23 8.48
N SER A 160 -6.45 -1.53 7.85
CA SER A 160 -6.53 -1.75 6.39
C SER A 160 -6.01 -0.59 5.54
N ALA A 161 -6.17 0.66 5.99
CA ALA A 161 -5.65 1.83 5.28
C ALA A 161 -4.11 1.85 5.21
N ILE A 162 -3.42 1.31 6.21
CA ILE A 162 -1.96 1.21 6.24
C ILE A 162 -1.48 0.05 5.36
N MET A 163 -2.18 -1.08 5.39
CA MET A 163 -1.93 -2.20 4.46
C MET A 163 -2.06 -1.74 3.00
N ASP A 164 -3.15 -1.03 2.67
CA ASP A 164 -3.37 -0.45 1.33
C ASP A 164 -2.27 0.56 0.96
N LEU A 165 -1.80 1.39 1.91
CA LEU A 165 -0.68 2.29 1.66
C LEU A 165 0.59 1.53 1.26
N ILE A 166 0.96 0.48 1.99
CA ILE A 166 2.14 -0.34 1.67
C ILE A 166 1.98 -0.95 0.27
N PHE A 167 0.82 -1.52 -0.04
CA PHE A 167 0.54 -2.08 -1.36
C PHE A 167 0.71 -1.04 -2.47
N LYS A 168 0.18 0.18 -2.27
CA LYS A 168 0.31 1.29 -3.22
C LYS A 168 1.74 1.76 -3.41
N LEU A 169 2.54 1.82 -2.34
CA LEU A 169 3.96 2.16 -2.43
C LEU A 169 4.76 1.13 -3.24
N VAL A 170 4.34 -0.13 -3.22
CA VAL A 170 4.96 -1.20 -4.01
C VAL A 170 4.47 -1.21 -5.47
N THR A 171 3.18 -0.99 -5.70
CA THR A 171 2.54 -1.29 -7.00
C THR A 171 2.10 -0.07 -7.81
N GLN A 172 1.81 1.06 -7.16
CA GLN A 172 1.14 2.22 -7.76
C GLN A 172 2.01 3.48 -7.80
N VAL A 173 3.35 3.32 -7.81
CA VAL A 173 4.27 4.44 -8.04
C VAL A 173 4.47 4.62 -9.54
N GLU A 174 4.16 5.81 -10.03
CA GLU A 174 4.38 6.16 -11.43
C GLU A 174 5.82 6.55 -11.74
N GLY A 175 6.28 6.19 -12.94
CA GLY A 175 7.62 6.51 -13.44
C GLY A 175 8.65 5.46 -13.03
N THR A 176 9.37 4.92 -14.01
CA THR A 176 10.29 3.79 -13.83
C THR A 176 11.37 4.08 -12.78
N ASP A 177 12.09 5.20 -12.91
CA ASP A 177 13.18 5.56 -12.01
C ASP A 177 12.69 5.78 -10.57
N MET A 178 11.56 6.48 -10.41
CA MET A 178 10.96 6.77 -9.10
C MET A 178 10.48 5.47 -8.42
N ARG A 179 9.80 4.60 -9.18
CA ARG A 179 9.37 3.29 -8.70
C ARG A 179 10.55 2.46 -8.23
N GLN A 180 11.58 2.28 -9.08
CA GLN A 180 12.78 1.53 -8.69
C GLN A 180 13.43 2.12 -7.44
N ASN A 181 13.48 3.45 -7.32
CA ASN A 181 14.06 4.12 -6.18
C ASN A 181 13.30 3.86 -4.87
N ILE A 182 11.96 3.79 -4.92
CA ILE A 182 11.12 3.43 -3.77
C ILE A 182 11.27 1.94 -3.45
N LEU A 183 11.22 1.05 -4.44
CA LEU A 183 11.34 -0.39 -4.22
C LEU A 183 12.70 -0.77 -3.63
N ASN A 184 13.79 -0.19 -4.14
CA ASN A 184 15.14 -0.40 -3.61
C ASN A 184 15.26 0.08 -2.16
N TRP A 185 14.61 1.19 -1.82
CA TRP A 185 14.59 1.69 -0.44
C TRP A 185 13.75 0.83 0.49
N LEU A 186 12.54 0.42 0.09
CA LEU A 186 11.73 -0.53 0.87
C LEU A 186 12.48 -1.84 1.09
N ASN A 187 13.22 -2.30 0.08
CA ASN A 187 14.05 -3.49 0.20
C ASN A 187 15.24 -3.29 1.15
N SER A 188 15.92 -2.13 1.12
CA SER A 188 17.02 -1.84 2.06
C SER A 188 16.55 -1.71 3.52
N GLN A 189 15.26 -1.42 3.72
CA GLN A 189 14.58 -1.42 5.01
C GLN A 189 14.11 -2.82 5.46
N HIS A 190 14.39 -3.87 4.68
CA HIS A 190 13.99 -5.24 4.94
C HIS A 190 12.47 -5.42 5.14
N VAL A 191 11.66 -4.65 4.41
CA VAL A 191 10.19 -4.67 4.55
C VAL A 191 9.61 -6.06 4.25
N VAL A 192 10.16 -6.77 3.25
CA VAL A 192 9.72 -8.14 2.93
C VAL A 192 9.97 -9.10 4.07
N GLN A 193 11.19 -9.10 4.63
CA GLN A 193 11.55 -9.97 5.74
C GLN A 193 10.75 -9.63 6.99
N ALA A 194 10.51 -8.34 7.24
CA ALA A 194 9.69 -7.90 8.35
C ALA A 194 8.21 -8.29 8.17
N LEU A 195 7.64 -8.24 6.95
CA LEU A 195 6.30 -8.76 6.64
C LEU A 195 6.20 -10.26 6.92
N VAL A 196 7.18 -11.03 6.46
CA VAL A 196 7.25 -12.47 6.74
C VAL A 196 7.37 -12.74 8.25
N GLY A 197 8.15 -11.92 8.96
CA GLY A 197 8.27 -11.98 10.42
C GLY A 197 6.96 -11.69 11.17
N LEU A 198 5.98 -11.01 10.54
CA LEU A 198 4.65 -10.84 11.14
C LEU A 198 3.82 -12.12 11.17
N LEU A 199 4.22 -13.15 10.42
CA LEU A 199 3.61 -14.47 10.47
C LEU A 199 4.14 -15.31 11.63
N ASP A 200 4.97 -14.75 12.51
CA ASP A 200 5.36 -15.42 13.74
C ASP A 200 4.14 -15.64 14.67
N PRO A 201 3.98 -16.82 15.31
CA PRO A 201 2.89 -17.13 16.22
C PRO A 201 2.71 -16.14 17.38
N SER A 202 3.77 -15.43 17.77
CA SER A 202 3.72 -14.42 18.84
C SER A 202 3.04 -13.10 18.45
N VAL A 203 2.77 -12.90 17.16
CA VAL A 203 2.10 -11.71 16.62
C VAL A 203 0.58 -11.88 16.68
N ASP A 204 -0.15 -10.77 16.79
CA ASP A 204 -1.62 -10.78 16.78
C ASP A 204 -2.20 -11.28 15.45
N SER A 205 -3.35 -11.96 15.53
CA SER A 205 -4.01 -12.62 14.39
C SER A 205 -4.38 -11.65 13.26
N GLU A 206 -4.77 -10.42 13.58
CA GLU A 206 -5.12 -9.41 12.57
C GLU A 206 -3.91 -9.02 11.72
N ARG A 207 -2.76 -8.75 12.35
CA ARG A 207 -1.51 -8.46 11.62
C ARG A 207 -0.97 -9.68 10.87
N GLN A 208 -1.10 -10.89 11.42
CA GLN A 208 -0.76 -12.13 10.70
C GLN A 208 -1.58 -12.27 9.41
N SER A 209 -2.90 -12.12 9.50
CA SER A 209 -3.80 -12.23 8.35
C SER A 209 -3.50 -11.17 7.29
N ASN A 210 -3.32 -9.91 7.71
CA ASN A 210 -3.04 -8.81 6.79
C ASN A 210 -1.67 -8.94 6.13
N ALA A 211 -0.65 -9.45 6.85
CA ALA A 211 0.67 -9.72 6.27
C ALA A 211 0.61 -10.81 5.20
N ALA A 212 -0.09 -11.91 5.46
CA ALA A 212 -0.28 -12.99 4.48
C ALA A 212 -1.01 -12.49 3.23
N HIS A 213 -2.13 -11.79 3.41
CA HIS A 213 -2.89 -11.22 2.28
C HIS A 213 -2.04 -10.23 1.48
N LEU A 214 -1.32 -9.32 2.14
CA LEU A 214 -0.48 -8.33 1.46
C LEU A 214 0.63 -9.00 0.66
N LEU A 215 1.29 -10.03 1.20
CA LEU A 215 2.32 -10.78 0.48
C LEU A 215 1.74 -11.47 -0.77
N CYS A 216 0.58 -12.12 -0.65
CA CYS A 216 -0.10 -12.74 -1.78
C CYS A 216 -0.46 -11.72 -2.86
N ASP A 217 -1.04 -10.57 -2.48
CA ASP A 217 -1.43 -9.51 -3.41
C ASP A 217 -0.20 -8.92 -4.13
N ILE A 218 0.92 -8.73 -3.42
CA ILE A 218 2.17 -8.26 -4.03
C ILE A 218 2.70 -9.28 -5.04
N ILE A 219 2.75 -10.58 -4.68
CA ILE A 219 3.21 -11.64 -5.58
C ILE A 219 2.37 -11.64 -6.86
N GLN A 220 1.04 -11.66 -6.71
CA GLN A 220 0.11 -11.71 -7.83
C GLN A 220 0.27 -10.46 -8.72
N ASN A 221 0.21 -9.27 -8.13
CA ASN A 221 0.26 -8.02 -8.89
C ASN A 221 1.60 -7.82 -9.61
N CYS A 222 2.72 -8.11 -8.94
CA CYS A 222 4.03 -7.98 -9.57
C CYS A 222 4.21 -8.98 -10.73
N ARG A 223 3.74 -10.22 -10.60
CA ARG A 223 3.79 -11.20 -11.71
C ARG A 223 2.87 -10.82 -12.87
N GLU A 224 1.65 -10.36 -12.61
CA GLU A 224 0.72 -9.88 -13.63
C GLU A 224 1.28 -8.68 -14.41
N ASN A 225 1.92 -7.74 -13.70
CA ASN A 225 2.59 -6.59 -14.32
C ASN A 225 3.75 -7.02 -15.22
N GLN A 226 4.56 -8.02 -14.82
CA GLN A 226 5.66 -8.53 -15.65
C GLN A 226 5.14 -9.22 -16.92
N ASN A 227 4.00 -9.94 -16.84
CA ASN A 227 3.41 -10.64 -17.98
C ASN A 227 2.73 -9.71 -19.01
N THR A 228 2.22 -8.55 -18.57
CA THR A 228 1.48 -7.60 -19.42
C THR A 228 2.37 -6.51 -20.02
N SER A 229 3.54 -6.27 -19.44
CA SER A 229 4.47 -5.23 -19.89
C SER A 229 5.24 -5.70 -21.13
N SER A 230 5.00 -5.07 -22.28
CA SER A 230 5.72 -5.37 -23.54
C SER A 230 7.16 -4.84 -23.58
N GLU A 231 7.55 -4.01 -22.61
CA GLU A 231 8.92 -3.52 -22.43
C GLU A 231 9.66 -4.45 -21.48
N ARG A 232 10.88 -4.90 -21.86
CA ARG A 232 11.81 -5.63 -20.99
C ARG A 232 12.12 -4.78 -19.75
N SER A 233 11.27 -4.90 -18.75
CA SER A 233 11.43 -4.22 -17.47
C SER A 233 12.42 -5.00 -16.62
N GLU A 234 13.22 -4.28 -15.84
CA GLU A 234 14.07 -4.93 -14.82
C GLU A 234 13.20 -5.75 -13.85
N PRO A 235 13.72 -6.86 -13.32
CA PRO A 235 12.98 -7.68 -12.36
C PRO A 235 12.61 -6.84 -11.14
N ASP A 236 11.36 -6.98 -10.69
CA ASP A 236 10.88 -6.29 -9.49
C ASP A 236 11.66 -6.81 -8.27
N ILE A 237 12.42 -5.93 -7.61
CA ILE A 237 13.31 -6.32 -6.50
C ILE A 237 12.53 -6.81 -5.28
N ILE A 238 11.32 -6.30 -5.05
CA ILE A 238 10.46 -6.78 -3.97
C ILE A 238 9.98 -8.19 -4.29
N LEU A 239 9.49 -8.42 -5.51
CA LEU A 239 9.11 -9.77 -5.95
C LEU A 239 10.29 -10.74 -5.88
N THR A 240 11.45 -10.35 -6.40
CA THR A 240 12.69 -11.16 -6.37
C THR A 240 13.07 -11.53 -4.93
N THR A 241 12.92 -10.60 -3.99
CA THR A 241 13.21 -10.84 -2.58
C THR A 241 12.18 -11.77 -1.94
N ILE A 242 10.90 -11.64 -2.27
CA ILE A 242 9.83 -12.55 -1.81
C ILE A 242 10.05 -13.98 -2.33
N GLU A 243 10.46 -14.11 -3.60
CA GLU A 243 10.70 -15.39 -4.28
C GLU A 243 12.04 -16.04 -3.93
N SER A 244 12.88 -15.37 -3.12
CA SER A 244 14.21 -15.88 -2.76
C SER A 244 14.14 -17.10 -1.82
N PRO A 245 15.07 -18.08 -1.97
CA PRO A 245 15.15 -19.23 -1.07
C PRO A 245 15.26 -18.84 0.41
N GLU A 246 15.96 -17.74 0.70
CA GLU A 246 16.15 -17.21 2.04
C GLU A 246 14.83 -16.74 2.66
N THR A 247 14.00 -16.01 1.90
CA THR A 247 12.69 -15.55 2.37
C THR A 247 11.72 -16.73 2.53
N VAL A 248 11.74 -17.71 1.63
CA VAL A 248 10.90 -18.92 1.77
C VAL A 248 11.30 -19.73 3.01
N THR A 249 12.60 -19.84 3.28
CA THR A 249 13.10 -20.52 4.49
C THR A 249 12.68 -19.77 5.74
N LEU A 250 12.81 -18.43 5.75
CA LEU A 250 12.39 -17.58 6.85
C LEU A 250 10.88 -17.73 7.12
N LEU A 251 10.06 -17.75 6.07
CA LEU A 251 8.63 -17.99 6.17
C LEU A 251 8.34 -19.32 6.85
N LEU A 252 8.95 -20.41 6.35
CA LEU A 252 8.82 -21.74 6.93
C LEU A 252 9.27 -21.77 8.40
N ASP A 253 10.31 -21.03 8.76
CA ASP A 253 10.77 -20.93 10.14
C ASP A 253 9.74 -20.29 11.05
N HIS A 254 9.13 -19.16 10.65
CA HIS A 254 8.08 -18.54 11.45
C HIS A 254 6.84 -19.43 11.60
N ILE A 255 6.39 -20.10 10.52
CA ILE A 255 5.14 -20.87 10.57
C ILE A 255 5.29 -22.31 11.09
N LEU A 256 6.50 -22.86 11.16
CA LEU A 256 6.73 -24.28 11.54
C LEU A 256 7.78 -24.51 12.66
N SER A 257 8.68 -23.57 12.97
CA SER A 257 9.79 -23.81 13.92
C SER A 257 9.48 -23.50 15.39
N GLY A 258 8.27 -23.01 15.70
CA GLY A 258 7.87 -22.59 17.05
C GLY A 258 7.25 -23.70 17.91
N THR A 259 7.36 -23.55 19.24
CA THR A 259 6.57 -24.34 20.20
C THR A 259 5.11 -23.90 20.25
N GLU A 260 4.87 -22.62 19.99
CA GLU A 260 3.53 -22.03 19.87
C GLU A 260 3.03 -22.18 18.43
N LYS A 261 1.74 -22.46 18.29
CA LYS A 261 1.08 -22.63 16.99
C LYS A 261 -0.06 -21.63 16.89
N SER A 262 -0.05 -20.80 15.84
CA SER A 262 -1.17 -19.93 15.48
C SER A 262 -1.80 -20.43 14.18
N GLU A 263 -3.11 -20.66 14.20
CA GLU A 263 -3.87 -21.05 13.00
C GLU A 263 -3.75 -20.00 11.90
N THR A 264 -3.90 -18.71 12.25
CA THR A 264 -3.82 -17.61 11.28
C THR A 264 -2.42 -17.49 10.67
N SER A 265 -1.38 -17.65 11.47
CA SER A 265 0.02 -17.70 11.01
C SER A 265 0.24 -18.84 10.01
N ILE A 266 -0.16 -20.07 10.36
CA ILE A 266 0.05 -21.26 9.53
C ILE A 266 -0.75 -21.18 8.22
N VAL A 267 -2.05 -20.85 8.30
CA VAL A 267 -2.91 -20.71 7.12
C VAL A 267 -2.40 -19.59 6.23
N GLY A 268 -2.02 -18.46 6.82
CA GLY A 268 -1.43 -17.33 6.11
C GLY A 268 -0.14 -17.69 5.39
N GLY A 269 0.82 -18.33 6.08
CA GLY A 269 2.07 -18.74 5.45
C GLY A 269 1.90 -19.81 4.38
N ILE A 270 0.99 -20.77 4.57
CA ILE A 270 0.65 -21.74 3.51
C ILE A 270 0.06 -21.02 2.29
N SER A 271 -0.78 -20.00 2.50
CA SER A 271 -1.34 -19.21 1.40
C SER A 271 -0.24 -18.49 0.60
N VAL A 272 0.76 -17.93 1.28
CA VAL A 272 1.93 -17.33 0.62
C VAL A 272 2.76 -18.37 -0.14
N LEU A 273 3.01 -19.56 0.44
CA LEU A 273 3.70 -20.65 -0.26
C LEU A 273 2.93 -21.11 -1.51
N LEU A 274 1.61 -21.19 -1.43
CA LEU A 274 0.76 -21.52 -2.57
C LEU A 274 0.84 -20.43 -3.64
N ALA A 275 0.79 -19.15 -3.27
CA ALA A 275 0.98 -18.05 -4.20
C ALA A 275 2.35 -18.12 -4.89
N LEU A 276 3.41 -18.46 -4.17
CA LEU A 276 4.74 -18.64 -4.74
C LEU A 276 4.82 -19.80 -5.75
N LEU A 277 4.13 -20.91 -5.47
CA LEU A 277 4.08 -22.09 -6.33
C LEU A 277 3.12 -21.93 -7.52
N ASP A 278 2.11 -21.07 -7.40
CA ASP A 278 1.11 -20.83 -8.43
C ASP A 278 1.63 -19.87 -9.50
N PHE A 279 2.25 -20.45 -10.52
CA PHE A 279 2.43 -19.80 -11.81
C PHE A 279 1.29 -20.22 -12.73
N SER A 280 0.12 -19.61 -12.53
CA SER A 280 -1.01 -19.76 -13.44
C SER A 280 -0.54 -19.42 -14.86
N LYS A 281 -0.54 -20.43 -15.76
CA LYS A 281 -0.43 -20.17 -17.20
C LYS A 281 -1.59 -19.24 -17.57
N PRO A 282 -1.36 -18.10 -18.24
CA PRO A 282 -2.47 -17.29 -18.71
C PRO A 282 -3.38 -18.18 -19.55
N ASN A 283 -4.67 -18.20 -19.17
CA ASN A 283 -5.75 -19.01 -19.76
C ASN A 283 -5.47 -19.37 -21.23
N MET A 284 -4.97 -20.59 -21.47
CA MET A 284 -5.22 -21.22 -22.76
C MET A 284 -6.72 -21.46 -22.78
N PRO A 285 -7.50 -20.82 -23.67
CA PRO A 285 -8.90 -21.18 -23.80
C PRO A 285 -8.91 -22.68 -24.06
N SER A 286 -9.64 -23.42 -23.23
CA SER A 286 -9.89 -24.84 -23.37
C SER A 286 -10.43 -25.08 -24.78
N SER A 287 -9.55 -25.31 -25.75
CA SER A 287 -9.94 -25.64 -27.10
C SER A 287 -10.46 -27.06 -27.01
N ASP A 288 -11.77 -27.17 -27.20
CA ASP A 288 -12.51 -28.40 -27.28
C ASP A 288 -11.72 -29.52 -27.96
N MET A 289 -11.81 -30.69 -27.32
CA MET A 289 -11.56 -31.99 -27.88
C MET A 289 -12.09 -32.07 -29.33
N ASN A 290 -11.22 -31.90 -30.32
CA ASN A 290 -11.49 -32.26 -31.70
C ASN A 290 -10.45 -33.29 -32.16
N ILE A 291 -10.73 -34.53 -31.77
CA ILE A 291 -10.31 -35.71 -32.52
C ILE A 291 -11.01 -35.62 -33.88
N TYR A 292 -10.31 -35.26 -34.95
CA TYR A 292 -10.35 -35.94 -36.25
C TYR A 292 -9.29 -35.33 -37.18
N GLY A 293 -8.53 -36.22 -37.84
CA GLY A 293 -7.22 -35.96 -38.42
C GLY A 293 -7.14 -35.06 -39.66
N GLY A 294 -5.90 -34.68 -39.98
CA GLY A 294 -5.52 -34.06 -41.24
C GLY A 294 -4.01 -33.81 -41.32
N ASN A 295 -3.30 -34.67 -42.04
CA ASN A 295 -1.90 -34.47 -42.42
C ASN A 295 -1.70 -33.12 -43.14
N SER A 296 -0.78 -32.29 -42.66
CA SER A 296 -0.05 -31.36 -43.51
C SER A 296 1.30 -30.99 -42.89
N SER A 297 2.34 -31.40 -43.60
CA SER A 297 3.73 -30.97 -43.49
C SER A 297 3.87 -29.45 -43.62
N GLY A 298 4.56 -28.81 -42.66
CA GLY A 298 4.92 -27.40 -42.72
C GLY A 298 6.01 -27.05 -41.70
N SER A 299 7.24 -26.88 -42.20
CA SER A 299 8.37 -26.08 -41.70
C SER A 299 8.42 -25.73 -40.21
N GLY A 300 9.46 -26.23 -39.53
CA GLY A 300 9.87 -25.77 -38.20
C GLY A 300 10.19 -24.28 -38.19
N GLN A 301 9.44 -23.55 -37.37
CA GLN A 301 9.93 -22.36 -36.68
C GLN A 301 10.31 -22.83 -35.28
N SER A 302 11.60 -22.76 -34.98
CA SER A 302 12.10 -22.82 -33.61
C SER A 302 11.60 -21.57 -32.90
N ASP A 303 10.54 -21.73 -32.10
CA ASP A 303 10.16 -20.77 -31.07
C ASP A 303 11.32 -20.63 -30.09
N ASP A 304 11.95 -19.46 -30.07
CA ASP A 304 12.86 -18.99 -29.01
C ASP A 304 12.04 -18.71 -27.71
N THR A 305 11.38 -19.73 -27.16
CA THR A 305 10.61 -19.69 -25.89
C THR A 305 11.42 -20.19 -24.70
N SER A 306 12.72 -20.40 -24.86
CA SER A 306 13.61 -20.97 -23.85
C SER A 306 13.83 -20.05 -22.63
N GLY A 307 13.78 -18.72 -22.79
CA GLY A 307 14.02 -17.79 -21.68
C GLY A 307 12.80 -17.44 -20.82
N GLU A 308 11.58 -17.42 -21.38
CA GLU A 308 10.39 -16.92 -20.67
C GLU A 308 9.87 -17.89 -19.60
N ASN A 309 10.17 -19.18 -19.73
CA ASN A 309 9.72 -20.22 -18.80
C ASN A 309 10.77 -20.59 -17.73
N GLU A 310 11.98 -20.04 -17.77
CA GLU A 310 13.06 -20.39 -16.83
C GLU A 310 12.84 -19.77 -15.44
N HIS A 311 12.43 -18.50 -15.35
CA HIS A 311 12.22 -17.83 -14.06
C HIS A 311 11.10 -18.46 -13.23
N PRO A 312 9.88 -18.70 -13.78
CA PRO A 312 8.83 -19.45 -13.09
C PRO A 312 9.29 -20.82 -12.57
N ALA A 313 10.00 -21.57 -13.42
CA ALA A 313 10.50 -22.90 -13.05
C ALA A 313 11.52 -22.83 -11.90
N GLN A 314 12.38 -21.81 -11.87
CA GLN A 314 13.35 -21.61 -10.81
C GLN A 314 12.67 -21.29 -9.47
N VAL A 315 11.69 -20.40 -9.44
CA VAL A 315 10.97 -20.05 -8.19
C VAL A 315 10.23 -21.26 -7.62
N VAL A 316 9.55 -22.04 -8.47
CA VAL A 316 8.90 -23.30 -8.05
C VAL A 316 9.94 -24.29 -7.51
N LEU A 317 11.08 -24.45 -8.18
CA LEU A 317 12.14 -25.34 -7.75
C LEU A 317 12.70 -24.92 -6.39
N HIS A 318 13.07 -23.64 -6.22
CA HIS A 318 13.60 -23.10 -4.97
C HIS A 318 12.60 -23.25 -3.81
N THR A 319 11.33 -22.92 -4.06
CA THR A 319 10.26 -23.05 -3.06
C THR A 319 10.09 -24.52 -2.66
N THR A 320 10.08 -25.44 -3.63
CA THR A 320 9.98 -26.88 -3.38
C THR A 320 11.18 -27.41 -2.60
N MET A 321 12.40 -26.96 -2.94
CA MET A 321 13.62 -27.35 -2.23
C MET A 321 13.64 -26.86 -0.79
N ALA A 322 13.05 -25.69 -0.48
CA ALA A 322 12.90 -25.19 0.88
C ALA A 322 11.84 -25.96 1.69
N ILE A 323 10.75 -26.40 1.04
CA ILE A 323 9.67 -27.17 1.68
C ILE A 323 10.11 -28.60 2.00
N LEU A 324 10.91 -29.24 1.14
CA LEU A 324 11.25 -30.67 1.23
C LEU A 324 11.82 -31.10 2.61
N PRO A 325 12.76 -30.38 3.25
CA PRO A 325 13.26 -30.72 4.58
C PRO A 325 12.22 -30.56 5.71
N ARG A 326 11.14 -29.81 5.46
CA ARG A 326 10.08 -29.44 6.42
C ARG A 326 8.83 -30.33 6.34
N LEU A 327 8.81 -31.32 5.44
CA LEU A 327 7.65 -32.23 5.28
C LEU A 327 7.24 -32.93 6.58
N LYS A 328 8.21 -33.28 7.43
CA LYS A 328 7.94 -33.86 8.75
C LYS A 328 7.16 -32.89 9.66
N ASP A 329 7.40 -31.59 9.54
CA ASP A 329 6.77 -30.56 10.36
C ASP A 329 5.33 -30.32 9.89
N PHE A 330 5.10 -30.30 8.56
CA PHE A 330 3.75 -30.31 7.99
C PHE A 330 2.95 -31.55 8.41
N HIS A 331 3.57 -32.74 8.38
CA HIS A 331 2.93 -33.95 8.88
C HIS A 331 2.58 -33.83 10.37
N GLN A 332 3.48 -33.27 11.18
CA GLN A 332 3.23 -33.05 12.61
C GLN A 332 2.10 -32.05 12.86
N LEU A 333 1.94 -31.02 12.03
CA LEU A 333 0.80 -30.10 12.10
C LEU A 333 -0.54 -30.79 11.85
N LEU A 334 -0.59 -31.75 10.93
CA LEU A 334 -1.82 -32.52 10.67
C LEU A 334 -2.17 -33.47 11.82
N LEU A 335 -1.15 -34.00 12.50
CA LEU A 335 -1.33 -34.87 13.68
C LEU A 335 -1.70 -34.09 14.94
N ASP A 336 -1.17 -32.88 15.09
CA ASP A 336 -1.37 -32.01 16.24
C ASP A 336 -1.65 -30.57 15.75
N PRO A 337 -2.88 -30.28 15.31
CA PRO A 337 -3.25 -28.97 14.79
C PRO A 337 -3.28 -27.91 15.90
N PRO A 338 -3.18 -26.62 15.55
CA PRO A 338 -3.38 -25.53 16.51
C PRO A 338 -4.73 -25.67 17.21
N ARG A 339 -4.77 -25.43 18.53
CA ARG A 339 -6.03 -25.49 19.27
C ARG A 339 -6.84 -24.24 18.94
N VAL A 340 -8.01 -24.43 18.33
CA VAL A 340 -8.99 -23.37 18.14
C VAL A 340 -9.49 -22.95 19.53
N TRP A 341 -9.06 -21.78 20.02
CA TRP A 341 -9.70 -21.17 21.17
C TRP A 341 -11.08 -20.69 20.69
N HIS A 342 -12.10 -21.54 20.84
CA HIS A 342 -13.47 -21.08 20.77
C HIS A 342 -13.65 -20.04 21.87
N TYR A 343 -13.74 -18.76 21.49
CA TYR A 343 -14.33 -17.73 22.34
C TYR A 343 -15.75 -18.20 22.67
N LEU A 344 -15.94 -18.67 23.91
CA LEU A 344 -17.24 -18.92 24.53
C LEU A 344 -17.72 -17.67 25.24
#